data_AF-A0A290Z9E7-F1
#
_entry.id   AF-A0A290Z9E7-F1
#
_cell.length_a   1.000
_cell.length_b   1.000
_cell.length_c   1.000
_cell.angle_alpha   90.00
_cell.angle_beta   90.00
_cell.angle_gamma   90.00
#
_symmetry.space_group_name_H-M   'P 1'
#
loop_
_entity.id
_entity.type
_entity.pdbx_description
1 polymer ?
#
loop_
_entity_poly.entity_id
_entity_poly.type
_entity_poly.pdbx_seq_one_letter_code
_entity_poly.pdbx_strand_id
1 'polypeptide(L)'
;MDDELTIGELAARTGLPVRTLRFWSDEGVLPPASRSTGNYRLYDSASVARVDLVRALRELGLGLDEVGRVLDGRASVAEVARAHVVAIDARIRALKVSRAVLSVVAERGASTEETALMNRLARLSTEERARVVEEFKEEVFGPLPLTPEQRERMRGLRIDLPDDPTADQVDAWVELAELVGDSGFRERMREALALNTPTPDRPRPPGASIWWARHLVGEVGRAVGRGVPPEGAEAVGLLGEWFPGEDLAAVLRSCEAGVAARLERYRVLVSRVRGERGWPEATGELGWLGRALRFAVEGGGAR
;
A
#
# COMPACT_ATOMS: atom_id res chain seq x y z
N MET A 1 -29.69 -1.64 55.13
CA MET A 1 -28.36 -2.07 55.59
C MET A 1 -27.76 -2.81 54.41
N ASP A 2 -26.81 -2.20 53.72
CA ASP A 2 -25.96 -2.97 52.80
C ASP A 2 -25.07 -3.86 53.68
N ASP A 3 -25.14 -5.17 53.48
CA ASP A 3 -24.22 -6.09 54.15
C ASP A 3 -22.80 -5.78 53.68
N GLU A 4 -21.96 -5.28 54.59
CA GLU A 4 -20.53 -5.12 54.35
C GLU A 4 -19.85 -6.50 54.30
N LEU A 5 -19.19 -6.77 53.18
CA LEU A 5 -18.50 -8.00 52.85
C LEU A 5 -17.00 -7.80 52.99
N THR A 6 -16.33 -8.74 53.63
CA THR A 6 -14.89 -8.92 53.48
C THR A 6 -14.55 -9.39 52.06
N ILE A 7 -13.28 -9.27 51.66
CA ILE A 7 -12.84 -9.75 50.34
C ILE A 7 -13.06 -11.25 50.12
N GLY A 8 -13.08 -12.04 51.20
CA GLY A 8 -13.37 -13.48 51.15
C GLY A 8 -14.86 -13.76 50.88
N GLU A 9 -15.75 -13.00 51.49
CA GLU A 9 -17.19 -13.09 51.24
C GLU A 9 -17.56 -12.54 49.86
N LEU A 10 -16.89 -11.48 49.41
CA LEU A 10 -17.02 -10.98 48.05
C LEU A 10 -16.56 -12.02 47.03
N ALA A 11 -15.45 -12.72 47.29
CA ALA A 11 -14.98 -13.83 46.46
C ALA A 11 -16.01 -14.97 46.41
N ALA A 12 -16.59 -15.34 47.55
CA ALA A 12 -17.62 -16.37 47.61
C ALA A 12 -18.89 -15.97 46.83
N ARG A 13 -19.34 -14.71 46.94
CA ARG A 13 -20.52 -14.21 46.20
C ARG A 13 -20.29 -14.09 44.70
N THR A 14 -19.10 -13.68 44.27
CA THR A 14 -18.80 -13.40 42.85
C THR A 14 -18.19 -14.61 42.12
N GLY A 15 -17.76 -15.64 42.86
CA GLY A 15 -17.07 -16.80 42.31
C GLY A 15 -15.64 -16.53 41.82
N LEU A 16 -15.10 -15.32 42.08
CA LEU A 16 -13.75 -14.95 41.67
C LEU A 16 -12.73 -15.28 42.76
N PRO A 17 -11.50 -15.68 42.39
CA PRO A 17 -10.43 -15.87 43.36
C PRO A 17 -10.16 -14.58 44.15
N VAL A 18 -9.97 -14.70 45.48
CA VAL A 18 -9.59 -13.57 46.35
C VAL A 18 -8.37 -12.82 45.80
N ARG A 19 -7.41 -13.53 45.22
CA ARG A 19 -6.22 -12.94 44.59
C ARG A 19 -6.59 -11.97 43.46
N THR A 20 -7.57 -12.31 42.64
CA THR A 20 -8.03 -11.47 41.52
C THR A 20 -8.73 -10.22 42.05
N LEU A 21 -9.62 -10.36 43.03
CA LEU A 21 -10.31 -9.23 43.65
C LEU A 21 -9.32 -8.31 44.37
N ARG A 22 -8.29 -8.87 45.02
CA ARG A 22 -7.25 -8.10 45.70
C ARG A 22 -6.46 -7.28 44.68
N PHE A 23 -6.05 -7.92 43.59
CA PHE A 23 -5.37 -7.24 42.48
C PHE A 23 -6.22 -6.09 41.92
N TRP A 24 -7.50 -6.31 41.61
CA TRP A 24 -8.37 -5.22 41.13
C TRP A 24 -8.57 -4.10 42.15
N SER A 25 -8.56 -4.43 43.44
CA SER A 25 -8.67 -3.43 44.50
C SER A 25 -7.39 -2.61 44.64
N ASP A 26 -6.22 -3.24 44.52
CA ASP A 26 -4.92 -2.58 44.56
C ASP A 26 -4.71 -1.68 43.32
N GLU A 27 -5.18 -2.10 42.14
CA GLU A 27 -5.18 -1.31 40.90
C GLU A 27 -6.28 -0.23 40.86
N GLY A 28 -7.10 -0.09 41.92
CA GLY A 28 -8.14 0.94 42.02
C GLY A 28 -9.39 0.69 41.17
N VAL A 29 -9.44 -0.41 40.42
CA VAL A 29 -10.62 -0.82 39.63
C VAL A 29 -11.74 -1.34 40.53
N LEU A 30 -11.43 -1.82 41.73
CA LEU A 30 -12.39 -2.23 42.75
C LEU A 30 -12.07 -1.56 44.10
N PRO A 31 -12.34 -0.24 44.26
CA PRO A 31 -12.07 0.45 45.50
C PRO A 31 -12.94 -0.13 46.62
N PRO A 32 -12.41 -0.30 47.85
CA PRO A 32 -13.23 -0.73 48.98
C PRO A 32 -14.25 0.36 49.33
N ALA A 33 -15.46 -0.05 49.71
CA ALA A 33 -16.52 0.87 50.12
C ALA A 33 -16.19 1.53 51.46
N SER A 34 -15.58 0.76 52.38
CA SER A 34 -15.16 1.25 53.69
C SER A 34 -14.00 0.39 54.22
N ARG A 35 -13.56 0.69 55.44
CA ARG A 35 -12.63 -0.15 56.19
C ARG A 35 -13.19 -0.43 57.57
N SER A 36 -13.01 -1.66 58.04
CA SER A 36 -13.42 -2.05 59.39
C SER A 36 -12.56 -1.40 60.47
N THR A 37 -12.99 -1.48 61.73
CA THR A 37 -12.19 -1.06 62.90
C THR A 37 -10.84 -1.76 63.00
N GLY A 38 -10.73 -2.99 62.48
CA GLY A 38 -9.49 -3.75 62.34
C GLY A 38 -8.70 -3.43 61.05
N ASN A 39 -9.05 -2.37 60.33
CA ASN A 39 -8.44 -1.92 59.07
C ASN A 39 -8.58 -2.89 57.88
N TYR A 40 -9.53 -3.82 57.92
CA TYR A 40 -9.84 -4.70 56.79
C TYR A 40 -10.65 -3.96 55.73
N ARG A 41 -10.39 -4.24 54.45
CA ARG A 41 -11.19 -3.71 53.32
C ARG A 41 -12.59 -4.33 53.34
N LEU A 42 -13.61 -3.47 53.28
CA LEU A 42 -15.01 -3.88 53.22
C LEU A 42 -15.62 -3.45 51.90
N TYR A 43 -16.55 -4.26 51.41
CA TYR A 43 -17.22 -4.13 50.12
C TYR A 43 -18.72 -4.25 50.31
N ASP A 44 -19.50 -3.68 49.42
CA ASP A 44 -20.96 -3.63 49.52
C ASP A 44 -21.64 -4.27 48.29
N SER A 45 -22.96 -4.13 48.20
CA SER A 45 -23.74 -4.58 47.05
C SER A 45 -23.27 -3.90 45.74
N ALA A 46 -22.91 -2.62 45.77
CA ALA A 46 -22.35 -1.90 44.63
C ALA A 46 -21.00 -2.48 44.16
N SER A 47 -20.19 -2.97 45.10
CA SER A 47 -18.93 -3.65 44.80
C SER A 47 -19.15 -4.97 44.05
N VAL A 48 -20.22 -5.72 44.37
CA VAL A 48 -20.61 -6.93 43.61
C VAL A 48 -20.96 -6.57 42.17
N ALA A 49 -21.84 -5.58 41.97
CA ALA A 49 -22.22 -5.12 40.63
C ALA A 49 -21.00 -4.60 39.83
N ARG A 50 -20.07 -3.91 40.51
CA ARG A 50 -18.82 -3.45 39.91
C ARG A 50 -17.94 -4.62 39.48
N VAL A 51 -17.83 -5.68 40.29
CA VAL A 51 -17.11 -6.91 39.92
C VAL A 51 -17.71 -7.57 38.68
N ASP A 52 -19.03 -7.69 38.61
CA ASP A 52 -19.71 -8.27 37.44
C ASP A 52 -19.46 -7.45 36.17
N LEU A 53 -19.49 -6.12 36.28
CA LEU A 53 -19.17 -5.22 35.17
C LEU A 53 -17.71 -5.33 34.74
N VAL A 54 -16.75 -5.37 35.69
CA VAL A 54 -15.33 -5.60 35.38
C VAL A 54 -15.15 -6.91 34.63
N ARG A 55 -15.79 -7.99 35.09
CA ARG A 55 -15.73 -9.29 34.43
C ARG A 55 -16.26 -9.22 32.99
N ALA A 56 -17.46 -8.68 32.80
CA ALA A 56 -18.07 -8.57 31.47
C ALA A 56 -17.21 -7.76 30.50
N LEU A 57 -16.61 -6.64 30.96
CA LEU A 57 -15.74 -5.83 30.13
C LEU A 57 -14.42 -6.55 29.80
N ARG A 58 -13.86 -7.31 30.74
CA ARG A 58 -12.67 -8.13 30.48
C ARG A 58 -12.93 -9.30 29.54
N GLU A 59 -14.11 -9.89 29.58
CA GLU A 59 -14.54 -10.93 28.63
C GLU A 59 -14.66 -10.39 27.20
N LEU A 60 -14.94 -9.09 27.04
CA LEU A 60 -14.89 -8.38 25.76
C LEU A 60 -13.46 -8.04 25.29
N GLY A 61 -12.43 -8.46 26.04
CA GLY A 61 -11.02 -8.26 25.68
C GLY A 61 -10.41 -6.96 26.17
N LEU A 62 -11.12 -6.16 26.99
CA LEU A 62 -10.57 -4.91 27.50
C LEU A 62 -9.49 -5.14 28.56
N GLY A 63 -8.41 -4.37 28.46
CA GLY A 63 -7.38 -4.31 29.48
C GLY A 63 -7.88 -3.64 30.76
N LEU A 64 -7.23 -3.90 31.89
CA LEU A 64 -7.69 -3.41 33.20
C LEU A 64 -7.72 -1.87 33.27
N ASP A 65 -6.78 -1.18 32.63
CA ASP A 65 -6.74 0.28 32.54
C ASP A 65 -7.95 0.85 31.78
N GLU A 66 -8.38 0.16 30.73
CA GLU A 66 -9.54 0.56 29.93
C GLU A 66 -10.83 0.33 30.68
N VAL A 67 -10.92 -0.79 31.40
CA VAL A 67 -12.02 -1.06 32.33
C VAL A 67 -12.10 0.04 33.39
N GLY A 68 -10.97 0.46 33.98
CA GLY A 68 -10.93 1.58 34.92
C GLY A 68 -11.48 2.88 34.32
N ARG A 69 -11.07 3.23 33.09
CA ARG A 69 -11.60 4.43 32.40
C ARG A 69 -13.12 4.36 32.19
N VAL A 70 -13.65 3.18 31.86
CA VAL A 70 -15.10 2.98 31.68
C VAL A 70 -15.84 3.13 33.00
N LEU A 71 -15.35 2.49 34.06
CA LEU A 71 -15.98 2.54 35.38
C LEU A 71 -15.98 3.93 36.01
N ASP A 72 -15.00 4.76 35.65
CA ASP A 72 -14.89 6.13 36.14
C ASP A 72 -15.61 7.14 35.22
N GLY A 73 -16.35 6.67 34.21
CA GLY A 73 -17.09 7.52 33.27
C GLY A 73 -16.20 8.34 32.32
N ARG A 74 -14.89 8.06 32.29
CA ARG A 74 -13.92 8.74 31.42
C ARG A 74 -13.94 8.23 29.98
N ALA A 75 -14.61 7.10 29.74
CA ALA A 75 -14.92 6.56 28.43
C ALA A 75 -16.21 5.73 28.49
N SER A 76 -16.96 5.66 27.41
CA SER A 76 -18.06 4.71 27.26
C SER A 76 -17.56 3.35 26.77
N VAL A 77 -18.30 2.29 27.08
CA VAL A 77 -18.04 0.94 26.53
C VAL A 77 -17.97 0.97 25.00
N ALA A 78 -18.84 1.74 24.36
CA ALA A 78 -18.89 1.86 22.91
C ALA A 78 -17.65 2.53 22.31
N GLU A 79 -17.07 3.53 22.97
CA GLU A 79 -15.83 4.17 22.51
C GLU A 79 -14.64 3.21 22.59
N VAL A 80 -14.50 2.48 23.69
CA VAL A 80 -13.43 1.50 23.85
C VAL A 80 -13.60 0.37 22.84
N ALA A 81 -14.80 -0.18 22.69
CA ALA A 81 -15.08 -1.23 21.72
C ALA A 81 -14.76 -0.81 20.28
N ARG A 82 -15.11 0.41 19.87
CA ARG A 82 -14.75 0.94 18.53
C ARG A 82 -13.23 1.01 18.33
N ALA A 83 -12.48 1.49 19.32
CA ALA A 83 -11.03 1.55 19.25
C ALA A 83 -10.40 0.14 19.12
N HIS A 84 -10.94 -0.85 19.85
CA HIS A 84 -10.52 -2.24 19.76
C HIS A 84 -10.81 -2.86 18.39
N VAL A 85 -11.99 -2.63 17.81
CA VAL A 85 -12.31 -3.09 16.45
C VAL A 85 -11.30 -2.55 15.45
N VAL A 86 -10.97 -1.26 15.49
CA VAL A 86 -9.95 -0.65 14.62
C VAL A 86 -8.58 -1.32 14.79
N ALA A 87 -8.17 -1.60 16.03
CA ALA A 87 -6.90 -2.26 16.32
C ALA A 87 -6.87 -3.73 15.85
N ILE A 88 -7.97 -4.48 16.05
CA ILE A 88 -8.12 -5.86 15.59
C ILE A 88 -8.09 -5.90 14.06
N ASP A 89 -8.83 -5.01 13.39
CA ASP A 89 -8.83 -4.93 11.93
C ASP A 89 -7.44 -4.64 11.38
N ALA A 90 -6.68 -3.73 12.01
CA ALA A 90 -5.29 -3.49 11.64
C ALA A 90 -4.42 -4.74 11.79
N ARG A 91 -4.62 -5.51 12.86
CA ARG A 91 -3.90 -6.77 13.08
C ARG A 91 -4.29 -7.86 12.09
N ILE A 92 -5.57 -7.97 11.74
CA ILE A 92 -6.08 -8.88 10.71
C ILE A 92 -5.42 -8.55 9.36
N ARG A 93 -5.39 -7.27 8.95
CA ARG A 93 -4.72 -6.84 7.72
C ARG A 93 -3.25 -7.26 7.69
N ALA A 94 -2.51 -6.99 8.76
CA ALA A 94 -1.11 -7.37 8.86
C ALA A 94 -0.90 -8.90 8.76
N LEU A 95 -1.77 -9.69 9.41
CA LEU A 95 -1.73 -11.15 9.36
C LEU A 95 -2.07 -11.70 7.96
N LYS A 96 -3.06 -11.13 7.27
CA LYS A 96 -3.43 -11.51 5.90
C LYS A 96 -2.27 -11.29 4.93
N VAL A 97 -1.61 -10.14 5.00
CA VAL A 97 -0.41 -9.87 4.18
C VAL A 97 0.71 -10.87 4.52
N SER A 98 0.99 -11.10 5.80
CA SER A 98 2.01 -12.06 6.23
C SER A 98 1.74 -13.46 5.67
N ARG A 99 0.49 -13.92 5.72
CA ARG A 99 0.07 -15.20 5.15
C ARG A 99 0.32 -15.24 3.64
N ALA A 100 -0.11 -14.21 2.90
CA ALA A 100 0.06 -14.17 1.45
C ALA A 100 1.54 -14.22 1.04
N VAL A 101 2.42 -13.47 1.73
CA VAL A 101 3.86 -13.54 1.51
C VAL A 101 4.40 -14.95 1.75
N LEU A 102 4.03 -15.58 2.87
CA LEU A 102 4.47 -16.94 3.18
C LEU A 102 3.97 -17.98 2.17
N SER A 103 2.76 -17.79 1.61
CA SER A 103 2.25 -18.65 0.53
C SER A 103 3.10 -18.56 -0.74
N VAL A 104 3.51 -17.35 -1.15
CA VAL A 104 4.41 -17.19 -2.32
C VAL A 104 5.77 -17.86 -2.08
N VAL A 105 6.34 -17.71 -0.88
CA VAL A 105 7.60 -18.38 -0.49
C VAL A 105 7.47 -19.89 -0.64
N ALA A 106 6.39 -20.46 -0.11
CA ALA A 106 6.15 -21.90 -0.12
C ALA A 106 5.95 -22.46 -1.54
N GLU A 107 5.33 -21.69 -2.44
CA GLU A 107 5.08 -22.11 -3.82
C GLU A 107 6.31 -22.03 -4.72
N ARG A 108 7.21 -21.06 -4.50
CA ARG A 108 8.36 -20.82 -5.39
C ARG A 108 9.62 -21.62 -5.08
N GLY A 109 9.70 -22.28 -3.91
CA GLY A 109 10.92 -22.99 -3.50
C GLY A 109 12.14 -22.06 -3.44
N ALA A 110 11.93 -20.87 -2.86
CA ALA A 110 12.83 -19.73 -2.99
C ALA A 110 14.24 -19.97 -2.43
N SER A 111 15.23 -19.40 -3.10
CA SER A 111 16.64 -19.39 -2.68
C SER A 111 16.85 -18.58 -1.38
N THR A 112 18.02 -18.67 -0.75
CA THR A 112 18.37 -17.94 0.48
C THR A 112 18.28 -16.40 0.32
N GLU A 113 18.60 -15.86 -0.86
CA GLU A 113 18.51 -14.42 -1.17
C GLU A 113 17.07 -13.95 -1.39
N GLU A 114 16.25 -14.75 -2.08
CA GLU A 114 14.80 -14.49 -2.18
C GLU A 114 14.13 -14.63 -0.81
N THR A 115 14.57 -15.57 0.03
CA THR A 115 14.07 -15.71 1.41
C THR A 115 14.44 -14.48 2.24
N ALA A 116 15.61 -13.88 2.06
CA ALA A 116 16.02 -12.65 2.76
C ALA A 116 15.29 -11.40 2.26
N LEU A 117 15.01 -11.31 0.96
CA LEU A 117 14.15 -10.28 0.37
C LEU A 117 12.70 -10.43 0.84
N MET A 118 12.13 -11.64 0.82
CA MET A 118 10.79 -11.95 1.30
C MET A 118 10.66 -11.75 2.82
N ASN A 119 11.68 -12.06 3.62
CA ASN A 119 11.71 -11.76 5.06
C ASN A 119 11.77 -10.24 5.32
N ARG A 120 12.46 -9.47 4.48
CA ARG A 120 12.39 -8.00 4.50
C ARG A 120 10.99 -7.49 4.14
N LEU A 121 10.36 -8.01 3.09
CA LEU A 121 9.03 -7.58 2.62
C LEU A 121 7.88 -8.01 3.55
N ALA A 122 8.03 -9.15 4.24
CA ALA A 122 7.16 -9.60 5.33
C ALA A 122 7.31 -8.73 6.60
N ARG A 123 8.48 -8.13 6.79
CA ARG A 123 8.79 -7.26 7.94
C ARG A 123 8.51 -5.78 7.69
N LEU A 124 8.40 -5.34 6.43
CA LEU A 124 7.99 -3.97 6.13
C LEU A 124 6.59 -3.75 6.71
N SER A 125 6.52 -2.97 7.80
CA SER A 125 5.25 -2.53 8.35
C SER A 125 4.50 -1.72 7.27
N THR A 126 3.18 -1.57 7.40
CA THR A 126 2.40 -0.69 6.52
C THR A 126 3.06 0.70 6.39
N GLU A 127 3.71 1.17 7.45
CA GLU A 127 4.42 2.46 7.49
C GLU A 127 5.71 2.46 6.67
N GLU A 128 6.49 1.38 6.69
CA GLU A 128 7.71 1.29 5.88
C GLU A 128 7.39 1.12 4.39
N ARG A 129 6.32 0.39 4.04
CA ARG A 129 5.81 0.32 2.66
C ARG A 129 5.39 1.71 2.16
N ALA A 130 4.62 2.42 2.98
CA ALA A 130 4.20 3.78 2.68
C ALA A 130 5.42 4.70 2.50
N ARG A 131 6.46 4.57 3.36
CA ARG A 131 7.68 5.37 3.25
C ARG A 131 8.41 5.17 1.92
N VAL A 132 8.63 3.93 1.49
CA VAL A 132 9.30 3.64 0.20
C VAL A 132 8.55 4.27 -0.96
N VAL A 133 7.22 4.17 -0.97
CA VAL A 133 6.37 4.76 -2.01
C VAL A 133 6.41 6.28 -1.98
N GLU A 134 6.34 6.89 -0.79
CA GLU A 134 6.35 8.35 -0.65
C GLU A 134 7.71 8.96 -1.01
N GLU A 135 8.82 8.37 -0.56
CA GLU A 135 10.18 8.78 -0.97
C GLU A 135 10.36 8.69 -2.49
N PHE A 136 9.90 7.60 -3.10
CA PHE A 136 9.89 7.44 -4.55
C PHE A 136 9.09 8.55 -5.24
N LYS A 137 7.87 8.83 -4.76
CA LYS A 137 7.00 9.86 -5.34
C LYS A 137 7.64 11.25 -5.24
N GLU A 138 8.22 11.57 -4.10
CA GLU A 138 8.87 12.86 -3.87
C GLU A 138 10.08 13.04 -4.80
N GLU A 139 10.92 12.02 -4.93
CA GLU A 139 12.14 12.09 -5.75
C GLU A 139 11.85 12.11 -7.26
N VAL A 140 10.83 11.38 -7.70
CA VAL A 140 10.50 11.23 -9.13
C VAL A 140 9.53 12.31 -9.61
N PHE A 141 8.49 12.62 -8.84
CA PHE A 141 7.44 13.56 -9.26
C PHE A 141 7.62 14.96 -8.67
N GLY A 142 8.33 15.12 -7.54
CA GLY A 142 8.55 16.41 -6.89
C GLY A 142 9.19 17.46 -7.81
N PRO A 143 10.26 17.13 -8.55
CA PRO A 143 10.91 18.06 -9.47
C PRO A 143 10.11 18.41 -10.73
N LEU A 144 9.03 17.68 -11.05
CA LEU A 144 8.27 17.93 -12.27
C LEU A 144 7.46 19.23 -12.18
N PRO A 145 7.40 20.05 -13.25
CA PRO A 145 6.63 21.30 -13.30
C PRO A 145 5.13 21.05 -13.47
N LEU A 146 4.54 20.31 -12.53
CA LEU A 146 3.14 19.89 -12.54
C LEU A 146 2.21 21.02 -12.10
N THR A 147 1.06 21.12 -12.77
CA THR A 147 -0.07 21.93 -12.28
C THR A 147 -0.57 21.42 -10.93
N PRO A 148 -1.28 22.24 -10.14
CA PRO A 148 -1.86 21.79 -8.88
C PRO A 148 -2.76 20.55 -9.03
N GLU A 149 -3.56 20.48 -10.11
CA GLU A 149 -4.42 19.33 -10.41
C GLU A 149 -3.61 18.06 -10.70
N GLN A 150 -2.56 18.17 -11.52
CA GLN A 150 -1.68 17.04 -11.83
C GLN A 150 -0.97 16.51 -10.57
N ARG A 151 -0.51 17.42 -9.70
CA ARG A 151 0.15 17.07 -8.43
C ARG A 151 -0.81 16.37 -7.48
N GLU A 152 -2.06 16.81 -7.40
CA GLU A 152 -3.08 16.15 -6.57
C GLU A 152 -3.43 14.76 -7.11
N ARG A 153 -3.58 14.62 -8.43
CA ARG A 153 -3.78 13.31 -9.07
C ARG A 153 -2.60 12.36 -8.79
N MET A 154 -1.37 12.86 -8.80
CA MET A 154 -0.18 12.06 -8.47
C MET A 154 -0.12 11.64 -6.99
N ARG A 155 -0.52 12.52 -6.06
CA ARG A 155 -0.65 12.15 -4.64
C ARG A 155 -1.70 11.06 -4.43
N GLY A 156 -2.82 11.15 -5.14
CA GLY A 156 -3.93 10.18 -5.06
C GLY A 156 -3.64 8.81 -5.69
N LEU A 157 -2.54 8.63 -6.43
CA LEU A 157 -2.14 7.33 -6.96
C LEU A 157 -1.67 6.42 -5.81
N ARG A 158 -2.52 5.44 -5.47
CA ARG A 158 -2.19 4.39 -4.49
C ARG A 158 -1.36 3.30 -5.15
N ILE A 159 -0.20 3.02 -4.56
CA ILE A 159 0.74 1.96 -4.96
C ILE A 159 0.81 0.87 -3.86
N ASP A 160 -0.15 0.89 -2.94
CA ASP A 160 -0.17 -0.01 -1.80
C ASP A 160 -0.93 -1.31 -2.09
N LEU A 161 -0.52 -2.38 -1.42
CA LEU A 161 -1.30 -3.62 -1.37
C LEU A 161 -2.66 -3.39 -0.72
N PRO A 162 -3.73 -4.04 -1.22
CA PRO A 162 -5.02 -4.04 -0.54
C PRO A 162 -4.95 -4.79 0.80
N ASP A 163 -5.98 -4.60 1.62
CA ASP A 163 -6.12 -5.20 2.95
C ASP A 163 -6.14 -6.75 2.97
N ASP A 164 -6.53 -7.36 1.85
CA ASP A 164 -6.58 -8.80 1.62
C ASP A 164 -6.00 -9.14 0.24
N PRO A 165 -4.65 -9.11 0.09
CA PRO A 165 -4.03 -9.23 -1.21
C PRO A 165 -3.97 -10.69 -1.67
N THR A 166 -4.09 -10.90 -2.98
CA THR A 166 -3.81 -12.19 -3.61
C THR A 166 -2.30 -12.45 -3.68
N ALA A 167 -1.90 -13.71 -3.93
CA ALA A 167 -0.51 -14.07 -4.16
C ALA A 167 0.11 -13.29 -5.34
N ASP A 168 -0.65 -13.09 -6.42
CA ASP A 168 -0.23 -12.28 -7.58
C ASP A 168 0.02 -10.82 -7.24
N GLN A 169 -0.84 -10.22 -6.40
CA GLN A 169 -0.67 -8.85 -5.93
C GLN A 169 0.57 -8.69 -5.07
N VAL A 170 0.82 -9.65 -4.17
CA VAL A 170 2.03 -9.66 -3.34
C VAL A 170 3.28 -9.80 -4.19
N ASP A 171 3.28 -10.72 -5.15
CA ASP A 171 4.39 -10.88 -6.11
C ASP A 171 4.67 -9.59 -6.90
N ALA A 172 3.63 -8.98 -7.47
CA ALA A 172 3.77 -7.73 -8.20
C ALA A 172 4.29 -6.60 -7.31
N TRP A 173 3.87 -6.56 -6.04
CA TRP A 173 4.34 -5.55 -5.09
C TRP A 173 5.80 -5.76 -4.69
N VAL A 174 6.24 -7.02 -4.52
CA VAL A 174 7.65 -7.36 -4.26
C VAL A 174 8.54 -6.78 -5.35
N GLU A 175 8.24 -7.10 -6.61
CA GLU A 175 9.04 -6.63 -7.74
C GLU A 175 8.93 -5.11 -7.89
N LEU A 176 7.75 -4.53 -7.64
CA LEU A 176 7.57 -3.09 -7.68
C LEU A 176 8.42 -2.38 -6.61
N ALA A 177 8.46 -2.93 -5.40
CA ALA A 177 9.24 -2.38 -4.29
C ALA A 177 10.75 -2.39 -4.60
N GLU A 178 11.25 -3.45 -5.26
CA GLU A 178 12.63 -3.50 -5.74
C GLU A 178 12.88 -2.44 -6.82
N LEU A 179 11.96 -2.34 -7.80
CA LEU A 179 12.09 -1.39 -8.90
C LEU A 179 12.08 0.06 -8.40
N VAL A 180 11.13 0.43 -7.55
CA VAL A 180 11.07 1.80 -6.99
C VAL A 180 12.17 2.05 -5.94
N GLY A 181 12.80 1.01 -5.40
CA GLY A 181 13.99 1.13 -4.55
C GLY A 181 15.29 1.40 -5.32
N ASP A 182 15.33 1.14 -6.62
CA ASP A 182 16.49 1.35 -7.49
C ASP A 182 16.65 2.84 -7.86
N SER A 183 17.71 3.47 -7.34
CA SER A 183 18.05 4.87 -7.63
C SER A 183 18.28 5.17 -9.13
N GLY A 184 18.86 4.23 -9.88
CA GLY A 184 19.04 4.37 -11.33
C GLY A 184 17.70 4.26 -12.07
N PHE A 185 16.77 3.44 -11.59
CA PHE A 185 15.40 3.45 -12.11
C PHE A 185 14.72 4.81 -11.86
N ARG A 186 14.81 5.36 -10.64
CA ARG A 186 14.25 6.68 -10.30
C ARG A 186 14.78 7.78 -11.21
N GLU A 187 16.08 7.78 -11.47
CA GLU A 187 16.73 8.74 -12.37
C GLU A 187 16.21 8.64 -13.80
N ARG A 188 16.24 7.44 -14.40
CA ARG A 188 15.75 7.22 -15.77
C ARG A 188 14.25 7.54 -15.90
N MET A 189 13.46 7.19 -14.89
CA MET A 189 12.02 7.51 -14.85
C MET A 189 11.80 9.02 -14.82
N ARG A 190 12.59 9.77 -14.04
CA ARG A 190 12.50 11.23 -13.99
C ARG A 190 12.82 11.87 -15.33
N GLU A 191 13.87 11.41 -16.01
CA GLU A 191 14.23 11.87 -17.36
C GLU A 191 13.09 11.58 -18.36
N ALA A 192 12.57 10.35 -18.36
CA ALA A 192 11.47 9.97 -19.22
C ALA A 192 10.21 10.80 -18.93
N LEU A 193 9.88 11.06 -17.67
CA LEU A 193 8.74 11.90 -17.30
C LEU A 193 8.95 13.36 -17.68
N ALA A 194 10.15 13.91 -17.55
CA ALA A 194 10.46 15.29 -17.95
C ALA A 194 10.26 15.52 -19.45
N LEU A 195 10.57 14.52 -20.29
CA LEU A 195 10.32 14.59 -21.73
C LEU A 195 8.83 14.53 -22.09
N ASN A 196 8.02 13.87 -21.26
CA ASN A 196 6.65 13.47 -21.59
C ASN A 196 5.56 14.21 -20.82
N THR A 197 5.90 14.95 -19.79
CA THR A 197 4.93 15.67 -18.95
C THR A 197 4.54 17.00 -19.62
N PRO A 198 3.26 17.25 -19.91
CA PRO A 198 2.81 18.55 -20.40
C PRO A 198 3.07 19.66 -19.39
N THR A 199 3.65 20.76 -19.85
CA THR A 199 3.94 21.96 -19.05
C THR A 199 3.17 23.16 -19.60
N PRO A 200 3.02 24.27 -18.84
CA PRO A 200 2.33 25.47 -19.33
C PRO A 200 2.95 26.06 -20.61
N ASP A 201 4.28 25.98 -20.75
CA ASP A 201 5.04 26.41 -21.92
C ASP A 201 5.05 25.37 -23.05
N ARG A 202 4.82 24.09 -22.72
CA ARG A 202 4.79 22.97 -23.67
C ARG A 202 3.58 22.05 -23.38
N PRO A 203 2.36 22.47 -23.77
CA PRO A 203 1.13 21.74 -23.43
C PRO A 203 0.98 20.40 -24.19
N ARG A 204 1.73 20.20 -25.28
CA ARG A 204 1.84 18.93 -26.02
C ARG A 204 3.31 18.61 -26.32
N PRO A 205 4.04 17.98 -25.38
CA PRO A 205 5.36 17.47 -25.68
C PRO A 205 5.29 16.37 -26.77
N PRO A 206 6.21 16.32 -27.75
CA PRO A 206 6.38 15.20 -28.65
C PRO A 206 6.60 13.92 -27.84
N GLY A 207 5.81 12.90 -28.12
CA GLY A 207 5.84 11.65 -27.36
C GLY A 207 5.14 11.71 -25.99
N ALA A 208 4.61 12.85 -25.51
CA ALA A 208 3.72 12.89 -24.34
C ALA A 208 2.47 12.00 -24.52
N SER A 209 2.18 11.68 -25.78
CA SER A 209 1.26 10.65 -26.22
C SER A 209 1.67 9.21 -25.83
N ILE A 210 2.76 8.99 -25.08
CA ILE A 210 3.00 7.71 -24.40
C ILE A 210 1.88 7.42 -23.38
N TRP A 211 1.12 8.43 -22.90
CA TRP A 211 -0.13 8.16 -22.17
C TRP A 211 -1.34 7.91 -23.09
N TRP A 212 -1.22 8.29 -24.37
CA TRP A 212 -2.05 7.85 -25.51
C TRP A 212 -1.62 6.44 -26.01
N ALA A 213 -0.64 5.80 -25.35
CA ALA A 213 -0.06 4.51 -25.73
C ALA A 213 -1.07 3.36 -25.80
N ARG A 214 -2.24 3.44 -25.15
CA ARG A 214 -3.25 2.39 -25.32
C ARG A 214 -3.72 2.25 -26.78
N HIS A 215 -3.83 3.37 -27.50
CA HIS A 215 -4.22 3.34 -28.91
C HIS A 215 -3.02 3.02 -29.79
N LEU A 216 -1.87 3.67 -29.54
CA LEU A 216 -0.67 3.47 -30.34
C LEU A 216 -0.10 2.04 -30.22
N VAL A 217 -0.04 1.46 -29.02
CA VAL A 217 0.34 0.04 -28.84
C VAL A 217 -0.61 -0.87 -29.58
N GLY A 218 -1.92 -0.57 -29.61
CA GLY A 218 -2.89 -1.33 -30.39
C GLY A 218 -2.65 -1.23 -31.91
N GLU A 219 -2.30 -0.04 -32.43
CA GLU A 219 -1.93 0.14 -33.84
C GLU A 219 -0.60 -0.55 -34.19
N VAL A 220 0.41 -0.44 -33.33
CA VAL A 220 1.68 -1.15 -33.50
C VAL A 220 1.45 -2.66 -33.47
N GLY A 221 0.65 -3.16 -32.52
CA GLY A 221 0.29 -4.59 -32.44
C GLY A 221 -0.42 -5.07 -33.71
N ARG A 222 -1.29 -4.25 -34.31
CA ARG A 222 -1.89 -4.54 -35.63
C ARG A 222 -0.85 -4.61 -36.74
N ALA A 223 0.09 -3.65 -36.80
CA ALA A 223 1.16 -3.64 -37.79
C ALA A 223 2.08 -4.88 -37.65
N VAL A 224 2.47 -5.20 -36.42
CA VAL A 224 3.25 -6.42 -36.11
C VAL A 224 2.47 -7.68 -36.50
N GLY A 225 1.18 -7.75 -36.20
CA GLY A 225 0.33 -8.89 -36.57
C GLY A 225 0.16 -9.08 -38.08
N ARG A 226 0.32 -8.02 -38.88
CA ARG A 226 0.38 -8.08 -40.35
C ARG A 226 1.78 -8.44 -40.89
N GLY A 227 2.79 -8.55 -40.03
CA GLY A 227 4.17 -8.85 -40.43
C GLY A 227 4.94 -7.65 -40.95
N VAL A 228 4.54 -6.41 -40.61
CA VAL A 228 5.22 -5.20 -41.07
C VAL A 228 6.59 -5.07 -40.39
N PRO A 229 7.70 -5.02 -41.15
CA PRO A 229 9.02 -4.82 -40.56
C PRO A 229 9.17 -3.38 -40.06
N PRO A 230 9.79 -3.15 -38.88
CA PRO A 230 10.00 -1.79 -38.38
C PRO A 230 10.92 -0.97 -39.29
N GLU A 231 11.89 -1.61 -39.94
CA GLU A 231 12.85 -0.99 -40.86
C GLU A 231 12.35 -1.03 -42.31
N GLY A 232 11.16 -0.47 -42.58
CA GLY A 232 10.52 -0.53 -43.89
C GLY A 232 9.72 0.71 -44.26
N ALA A 233 9.48 0.90 -45.56
CA ALA A 233 8.73 2.05 -46.08
C ALA A 233 7.27 2.09 -45.56
N GLU A 234 6.64 0.91 -45.35
CA GLU A 234 5.30 0.83 -44.75
C GLU A 234 5.31 1.34 -43.30
N ALA A 235 6.31 0.97 -42.50
CA ALA A 235 6.45 1.47 -41.13
C ALA A 235 6.65 2.99 -41.10
N VAL A 236 7.46 3.55 -42.01
CA VAL A 236 7.64 5.01 -42.15
C VAL A 236 6.31 5.70 -42.52
N GLY A 237 5.51 5.09 -43.41
CA GLY A 237 4.17 5.58 -43.74
C GLY A 237 3.25 5.64 -42.51
N LEU A 238 3.20 4.55 -41.74
CA LEU A 238 2.42 4.48 -40.50
C LEU A 238 2.87 5.52 -39.46
N LEU A 239 4.18 5.79 -39.34
CA LEU A 239 4.69 6.84 -38.46
C LEU A 239 4.19 8.23 -38.86
N GLY A 240 4.10 8.53 -40.15
CA GLY A 240 3.53 9.78 -40.66
C GLY A 240 2.04 9.93 -40.34
N GLU A 241 1.29 8.83 -40.31
CA GLU A 241 -0.11 8.81 -39.90
C GLU A 241 -0.28 8.97 -38.39
N TRP A 242 0.57 8.32 -37.58
CA TRP A 242 0.49 8.34 -36.12
C TRP A 242 1.04 9.63 -35.50
N PHE A 243 2.00 10.28 -36.17
CA PHE A 243 2.68 11.48 -35.70
C PHE A 243 2.68 12.60 -36.76
N PRO A 244 1.49 13.07 -37.19
CA PRO A 244 1.39 14.02 -38.29
C PRO A 244 1.98 15.38 -37.89
N GLY A 245 3.05 15.78 -38.58
CA GLY A 245 3.72 17.07 -38.36
C GLY A 245 4.57 17.15 -37.09
N GLU A 246 4.78 16.04 -36.40
CA GLU A 246 5.62 15.96 -35.19
C GLU A 246 7.11 15.77 -35.55
N ASP A 247 7.99 16.22 -34.67
CA ASP A 247 9.43 15.91 -34.74
C ASP A 247 9.67 14.45 -34.34
N LEU A 248 9.82 13.57 -35.33
CA LEU A 248 10.06 12.14 -35.11
C LEU A 248 11.34 11.87 -34.29
N ALA A 249 12.35 12.73 -34.35
CA ALA A 249 13.54 12.59 -33.51
C ALA A 249 13.22 12.88 -32.04
N ALA A 250 12.34 13.85 -31.76
CA ALA A 250 11.85 14.08 -30.40
C ALA A 250 10.96 12.94 -29.90
N VAL A 251 10.10 12.39 -30.77
CA VAL A 251 9.27 11.20 -30.43
C VAL A 251 10.16 9.99 -30.15
N LEU A 252 11.21 9.76 -30.94
CA LEU A 252 12.20 8.71 -30.70
C LEU A 252 12.86 8.85 -29.33
N ARG A 253 13.39 10.04 -29.00
CA ARG A 253 14.02 10.30 -27.69
C ARG A 253 13.06 10.00 -26.53
N SER A 254 11.81 10.43 -26.65
CA SER A 254 10.77 10.14 -25.66
C SER A 254 10.49 8.64 -25.51
N CYS A 255 10.37 7.91 -26.62
CA CYS A 255 10.13 6.47 -26.65
C CYS A 255 11.29 5.69 -26.01
N GLU A 256 12.52 6.01 -26.41
CA GLU A 256 13.74 5.37 -25.89
C GLU A 256 13.92 5.63 -24.39
N ALA A 257 13.67 6.86 -23.93
CA ALA A 257 13.71 7.19 -22.50
C ALA A 257 12.70 6.35 -21.71
N GLY A 258 11.47 6.20 -22.20
CA GLY A 258 10.45 5.38 -21.54
C GLY A 258 10.80 3.89 -21.47
N VAL A 259 11.38 3.35 -22.54
CA VAL A 259 11.86 1.95 -22.60
C VAL A 259 13.05 1.75 -21.64
N ALA A 260 14.06 2.63 -21.69
CA ALA A 260 15.23 2.57 -20.82
C ALA A 260 14.87 2.70 -19.33
N ALA A 261 13.86 3.52 -19.03
CA ALA A 261 13.31 3.67 -17.70
C ALA A 261 12.44 2.49 -17.24
N ARG A 262 12.15 1.50 -18.10
CA ARG A 262 11.23 0.39 -17.78
C ARG A 262 9.84 0.87 -17.32
N LEU A 263 9.36 2.00 -17.88
CA LEU A 263 8.07 2.59 -17.52
C LEU A 263 6.89 1.63 -17.74
N GLU A 264 6.96 0.81 -18.79
CA GLU A 264 5.91 -0.17 -19.09
C GLU A 264 5.85 -1.26 -18.01
N ARG A 265 7.00 -1.74 -17.53
CA ARG A 265 7.04 -2.72 -16.44
C ARG A 265 6.48 -2.13 -15.16
N TYR A 266 6.89 -0.90 -14.81
CA TYR A 266 6.32 -0.17 -13.67
C TYR A 266 4.79 -0.06 -13.77
N ARG A 267 4.25 0.31 -14.94
CA ARG A 267 2.81 0.42 -15.18
C ARG A 267 2.08 -0.91 -14.98
N VAL A 268 2.62 -2.00 -15.51
CA VAL A 268 2.06 -3.36 -15.36
C VAL A 268 2.04 -3.76 -13.88
N LEU A 269 3.14 -3.55 -13.16
CA LEU A 269 3.23 -3.88 -11.74
C LEU A 269 2.24 -3.07 -10.90
N VAL A 270 2.14 -1.76 -11.11
CA VAL A 270 1.14 -0.91 -10.43
C VAL A 270 -0.29 -1.42 -10.69
N SER A 271 -0.62 -1.80 -11.93
CA SER A 271 -1.94 -2.36 -12.27
C SER A 271 -2.21 -3.68 -11.55
N ARG A 272 -1.22 -4.59 -11.52
CA ARG A 272 -1.34 -5.88 -10.83
C ARG A 272 -1.55 -5.69 -9.34
N VAL A 273 -0.76 -4.84 -8.68
CA VAL A 273 -0.90 -4.51 -7.26
C VAL A 273 -2.30 -3.99 -6.95
N ARG A 274 -2.85 -3.12 -7.80
CA ARG A 274 -4.20 -2.56 -7.65
C ARG A 274 -5.33 -3.55 -7.94
N GLY A 275 -5.04 -4.76 -8.40
CA GLY A 275 -6.04 -5.75 -8.80
C GLY A 275 -6.82 -5.35 -10.06
N GLU A 276 -6.30 -4.40 -10.82
CA GLU A 276 -6.89 -3.97 -12.08
C GLU A 276 -6.51 -5.00 -13.15
N ARG A 277 -7.44 -5.34 -14.06
CA ARG A 277 -7.09 -6.13 -15.25
C ARG A 277 -6.10 -5.31 -16.08
N GLY A 278 -4.83 -5.62 -15.90
CA GLY A 278 -3.73 -5.01 -16.61
C GLY A 278 -3.83 -5.29 -18.09
N TRP A 279 -3.31 -4.36 -18.88
CA TRP A 279 -3.07 -4.59 -20.29
C TRP A 279 -1.87 -5.53 -20.42
N PRO A 280 -1.82 -6.37 -21.47
CA PRO A 280 -0.62 -7.14 -21.76
C PRO A 280 0.58 -6.20 -21.86
N GLU A 281 1.73 -6.68 -21.37
CA GLU A 281 2.98 -5.93 -21.36
C GLU A 281 3.38 -5.56 -22.80
N ALA A 282 3.43 -4.26 -23.09
CA ALA A 282 3.66 -3.73 -24.43
C ALA A 282 5.13 -3.57 -24.81
N THR A 283 6.04 -4.26 -24.12
CA THR A 283 7.49 -4.10 -24.30
C THR A 283 7.93 -4.42 -25.73
N GLY A 284 7.27 -5.40 -26.38
CA GLY A 284 7.55 -5.77 -27.77
C GLY A 284 7.14 -4.69 -28.77
N GLU A 285 5.94 -4.14 -28.60
CA GLU A 285 5.38 -3.08 -29.43
C GLU A 285 6.19 -1.78 -29.29
N LEU A 286 6.54 -1.39 -28.06
CA LEU A 286 7.40 -0.23 -27.83
C LEU A 286 8.79 -0.41 -28.43
N GLY A 287 9.33 -1.64 -28.37
CA GLY A 287 10.59 -1.98 -29.04
C GLY A 287 10.50 -1.90 -30.57
N TRP A 288 9.39 -2.34 -31.16
CA TRP A 288 9.12 -2.20 -32.60
C TRP A 288 9.05 -0.72 -32.99
N LEU A 289 8.29 0.08 -32.22
CA LEU A 289 8.11 1.51 -32.46
C LEU A 289 9.44 2.26 -32.41
N GLY A 290 10.27 1.99 -31.42
CA GLY A 290 11.60 2.59 -31.30
C GLY A 290 12.50 2.29 -32.50
N ARG A 291 12.47 1.05 -33.03
CA ARG A 291 13.23 0.70 -34.24
C ARG A 291 12.70 1.41 -35.48
N ALA A 292 11.38 1.48 -35.65
CA ALA A 292 10.77 2.18 -36.78
C ALA A 292 11.10 3.68 -36.77
N LEU A 293 10.99 4.32 -35.60
CA LEU A 293 11.34 5.73 -35.42
C LEU A 293 12.82 5.99 -35.72
N ARG A 294 13.72 5.11 -35.24
CA ARG A 294 15.16 5.21 -35.52
C ARG A 294 15.45 5.10 -37.01
N PHE A 295 14.87 4.10 -37.67
CA PHE A 295 15.01 3.92 -39.12
C PHE A 295 14.50 5.14 -39.91
N ALA A 296 13.38 5.73 -39.52
CA ALA A 296 12.83 6.93 -40.16
C ALA A 296 13.74 8.16 -39.98
N VAL A 297 14.27 8.36 -38.76
CA VAL A 297 15.14 9.50 -38.43
C VAL A 297 16.51 9.38 -39.11
N GLU A 298 17.10 8.18 -39.12
CA GLU A 298 18.42 7.93 -39.72
C GLU A 298 18.35 7.83 -41.25
N GLY A 299 17.30 7.19 -41.79
CA GLY A 299 17.09 7.04 -43.24
C GLY A 299 16.56 8.30 -43.93
N GLY A 300 15.97 9.23 -43.17
CA GLY A 300 15.47 10.52 -43.67
C GLY A 300 16.54 11.58 -43.94
N GLY A 301 17.80 11.36 -43.56
CA GLY A 301 18.93 12.27 -43.83
C GLY A 301 19.49 12.22 -45.26
N ALA A 302 18.91 11.40 -46.15
CA ALA A 302 19.42 11.16 -47.50
C ALA A 302 18.39 11.41 -48.64
N ARG A 303 17.43 12.31 -48.43
CA ARG A 303 16.53 12.78 -49.52
C ARG A 303 16.32 14.28 -49.47
#